data_AF-S4PK59-F1
#
_entry.id   AF-S4PK59-F1
#
_cell.length_a   1.000
_cell.length_b   1.000
_cell.length_c   1.000
_cell.angle_alpha   90.00
_cell.angle_beta   90.00
_cell.angle_gamma   90.00
#
_symmetry.space_group_name_H-M   'P 1'
#
loop_
_entity.id
_entity.type
_entity.pdbx_description
1 polymer ?
#
loop_
_entity_poly.entity_id
_entity_poly.type
_entity_poly.pdbx_seq_one_letter_code
_entity_poly.pdbx_strand_id
1 'polypeptide(L)'
;MEVAVVETHPYYVSVQFHPEYLSRPLSPSPPFMGLILASIGKLKNYLSKGCRLSPRNQSDVSSDEEDISISSLSLIDERGVVENGKPA
;
A
#
# COMPACT_ATOMS: atom_id res chain seq x y z
N MET A 1 -9.69 18.89 -11.86
CA MET A 1 -8.61 17.92 -11.60
C MET A 1 -8.71 17.56 -10.13
N GLU A 2 -9.12 16.35 -9.80
CA GLU A 2 -9.60 16.00 -8.44
C GLU A 2 -8.55 15.26 -7.57
N VAL A 3 -7.55 14.66 -8.22
CA VAL A 3 -6.48 13.88 -7.59
C VAL A 3 -5.14 14.25 -8.23
N ALA A 4 -4.08 14.39 -7.43
CA ALA A 4 -2.71 14.55 -7.92
C ALA A 4 -1.73 13.63 -7.17
N VAL A 5 -0.68 13.21 -7.87
CA VAL A 5 0.37 12.30 -7.37
C VAL A 5 1.73 12.81 -7.84
N VAL A 6 2.78 12.56 -7.05
CA VAL A 6 4.17 12.90 -7.38
C VAL A 6 5.05 11.65 -7.30
N GLU A 7 5.74 11.31 -8.40
CA GLU A 7 6.53 10.08 -8.52
C GLU A 7 7.82 10.09 -7.69
N THR A 8 8.35 11.28 -7.38
CA THR A 8 9.62 11.43 -6.66
C THR A 8 9.52 11.18 -5.15
N HIS A 9 8.30 11.04 -4.61
CA HIS A 9 8.07 10.86 -3.18
C HIS A 9 7.43 9.48 -2.90
N PRO A 10 7.85 8.75 -1.85
CA PRO A 10 7.36 7.39 -1.57
C PRO A 10 5.85 7.29 -1.32
N TYR A 11 5.23 8.40 -0.88
CA TYR A 11 3.78 8.54 -0.81
C TYR A 11 3.39 10.02 -0.86
N TYR A 12 2.93 10.50 -2.00
CA TYR A 12 2.38 11.85 -2.14
C TYR A 12 1.10 11.77 -2.94
N VAL A 13 -0.03 11.94 -2.24
CA VAL A 13 -1.38 11.88 -2.81
C VAL A 13 -2.14 13.10 -2.29
N SER A 14 -2.66 13.91 -3.19
CA SER A 14 -3.58 14.99 -2.86
C SER A 14 -4.94 14.73 -3.50
N VAL A 15 -6.01 15.03 -2.74
CA VAL A 15 -7.39 14.88 -3.18
C VAL A 15 -8.17 16.15 -2.83
N GLN A 16 -9.08 16.56 -3.70
CA GLN A 16 -9.95 17.72 -3.44
C GLN A 16 -11.22 17.33 -2.67
N PHE A 17 -11.72 16.11 -2.88
CA PHE A 17 -12.87 15.57 -2.16
C PHE A 17 -12.53 15.22 -0.71
N HIS A 18 -13.56 14.89 0.07
CA HIS A 18 -13.46 14.57 1.50
C HIS A 18 -13.49 13.04 1.74
N PRO A 19 -12.33 12.33 1.70
CA PRO A 19 -12.26 10.89 1.95
C PRO A 19 -12.67 10.50 3.37
N GLU A 20 -12.71 11.44 4.31
CA GLU A 20 -13.14 11.23 5.70
C GLU A 20 -14.58 10.78 5.82
N TYR A 21 -15.49 11.29 4.97
CA TYR A 21 -16.92 10.97 5.09
C TYR A 21 -17.26 9.53 4.69
N LEU A 22 -16.42 8.91 3.86
CA LEU A 22 -16.60 7.53 3.39
C LEU A 22 -15.81 6.50 4.21
N SER A 23 -14.97 6.93 5.15
CA SER A 23 -14.20 6.02 6.00
C SER A 23 -15.10 5.28 7.00
N ARG A 24 -14.87 3.98 7.20
CA ARG A 24 -15.59 3.12 8.16
C ARG A 24 -14.60 2.23 8.92
N PRO A 25 -14.93 1.74 10.14
CA PRO A 25 -14.00 0.93 10.94
C PRO A 25 -13.45 -0.31 10.23
N LEU A 26 -14.29 -1.00 9.43
CA LEU A 26 -13.89 -2.20 8.68
C LEU A 26 -13.47 -1.89 7.24
N SER A 27 -13.61 -0.64 6.80
CA SER A 27 -13.28 -0.18 5.44
C SER A 27 -12.72 1.24 5.51
N PRO A 28 -11.47 1.41 5.99
CA PRO A 28 -10.83 2.71 6.05
C PRO A 28 -10.65 3.29 4.63
N SER A 29 -10.74 4.60 4.50
CA SER A 29 -10.56 5.23 3.20
C SER A 29 -9.10 5.08 2.70
N PRO A 30 -8.89 4.80 1.39
CA PRO A 30 -7.57 4.52 0.86
C PRO A 30 -6.51 5.60 1.11
N PRO A 31 -6.80 6.92 1.00
CA PRO A 31 -5.78 7.96 1.20
C PRO A 31 -5.19 7.96 2.62
N PHE A 32 -6.01 7.70 3.64
CA PHE A 32 -5.55 7.64 5.03
C PHE A 32 -4.86 6.30 5.32
N MET A 33 -5.41 5.19 4.84
CA MET A 33 -4.79 3.87 5.04
C MET A 33 -3.40 3.83 4.39
N GLY A 34 -3.27 4.32 3.16
CA GLY A 34 -2.01 4.42 2.44
C GLY A 34 -0.99 5.30 3.16
N LEU A 35 -1.43 6.43 3.73
CA LEU A 35 -0.57 7.35 4.49
C LEU A 35 0.03 6.67 5.73
N ILE A 36 -0.79 5.96 6.50
CA ILE A 36 -0.34 5.23 7.70
C ILE A 36 0.56 4.05 7.31
N LEU A 37 0.22 3.30 6.27
CA LEU A 37 1.06 2.20 5.79
C LEU A 37 2.41 2.68 5.26
N ALA A 38 2.44 3.84 4.60
CA ALA A 38 3.67 4.45 4.12
C ALA A 38 4.55 4.92 5.29
N SER A 39 3.96 5.53 6.31
CA SER A 39 4.72 6.05 7.47
C SER A 39 5.42 4.94 8.28
N ILE A 40 4.86 3.72 8.28
CA ILE A 40 5.46 2.54 8.93
C ILE A 40 6.21 1.61 7.96
N GLY A 41 6.37 2.00 6.69
CA GLY A 41 7.08 1.21 5.68
C GLY A 41 6.41 -0.11 5.25
N LYS A 42 5.12 -0.29 5.53
CA LYS A 42 4.36 -1.53 5.20
C LYS A 42 3.53 -1.44 3.93
N LEU A 43 3.48 -0.27 3.28
CA LEU A 43 2.67 -0.06 2.06
C LEU A 43 3.00 -1.07 0.96
N LYS A 44 4.28 -1.30 0.66
CA LYS A 44 4.70 -2.28 -0.38
C LYS A 44 4.22 -3.70 -0.07
N ASN A 45 4.29 -4.13 1.19
CA ASN A 45 3.82 -5.45 1.62
C ASN A 45 2.29 -5.58 1.55
N TYR A 46 1.56 -4.49 1.84
CA TYR A 46 0.12 -4.45 1.69
C TYR A 46 -0.30 -4.57 0.22
N LEU A 47 0.38 -3.85 -0.68
CA LEU A 47 0.15 -3.92 -2.12
C LEU A 47 0.48 -5.32 -2.66
N SER A 48 1.61 -5.92 -2.25
CA SER A 48 1.99 -7.28 -2.68
C SER A 48 1.02 -8.38 -2.21
N LYS A 49 0.20 -8.09 -1.19
CA LYS A 49 -0.85 -8.99 -0.68
C LYS A 49 -2.22 -8.75 -1.34
N GLY A 50 -2.30 -7.89 -2.35
CA GLY A 50 -3.55 -7.57 -3.05
C GLY A 50 -4.45 -6.61 -2.28
N CYS A 51 -3.88 -5.67 -1.50
CA CYS A 51 -4.63 -4.65 -0.77
C CYS A 51 -5.65 -5.22 0.23
N ARG A 52 -5.31 -6.32 0.91
CA ARG A 52 -6.18 -6.99 1.91
C ARG A 52 -5.82 -6.56 3.33
N LEU A 53 -6.82 -6.12 4.11
CA LEU A 53 -6.67 -5.64 5.50
C LEU A 53 -6.49 -6.77 6.52
N SER A 54 -7.05 -7.95 6.24
CA SER A 54 -7.05 -9.11 7.14
C SER A 54 -6.27 -10.28 6.53
N PRO A 55 -5.38 -10.95 7.29
CA PRO A 55 -4.77 -12.22 6.89
C PRO A 55 -5.73 -13.42 6.83
N ARG A 56 -7.04 -13.24 6.98
CA ARG A 56 -7.99 -14.34 7.22
C ARG A 56 -9.08 -14.40 6.15
N ASN A 57 -9.01 -15.50 5.40
CA ASN A 57 -10.01 -16.17 4.56
C ASN A 57 -10.67 -15.39 3.41
N GLN A 58 -10.37 -15.89 2.21
CA GLN A 58 -11.17 -15.87 0.98
C GLN A 58 -12.61 -16.29 1.28
N SER A 59 -13.48 -15.38 1.72
CA SER A 59 -14.93 -15.66 1.81
C SER A 59 -15.85 -14.47 1.63
N ASP A 60 -15.33 -13.24 1.45
CA ASP A 60 -16.18 -12.13 1.03
C ASP A 60 -16.26 -12.13 -0.49
N VAL A 61 -17.15 -13.00 -0.97
CA VAL A 61 -17.65 -13.07 -2.33
C VAL A 61 -18.19 -11.70 -2.75
N SER A 62 -17.40 -10.94 -3.49
CA SER A 62 -17.95 -10.07 -4.53
C SER A 62 -17.80 -10.85 -5.82
N SER A 63 -18.92 -11.35 -6.34
CA SER A 63 -19.00 -11.89 -7.68
C SER A 63 -18.55 -10.81 -8.66
N ASP A 64 -17.40 -11.03 -9.30
CA ASP A 64 -17.13 -10.76 -10.72
C ASP A 64 -15.59 -10.86 -10.97
N GLU A 65 -15.19 -12.08 -11.35
CA GLU A 65 -14.12 -12.50 -12.27
C GLU A 65 -12.61 -12.16 -12.06
N GLU A 66 -11.83 -13.26 -11.94
CA GLU A 66 -10.42 -13.50 -12.33
C GLU A 66 -9.26 -12.83 -11.52
N ASP A 67 -8.86 -13.47 -10.40
CA ASP A 67 -7.58 -13.25 -9.72
C ASP A 67 -6.40 -13.82 -10.56
N ILE A 68 -5.73 -13.00 -11.38
CA ILE A 68 -4.43 -13.37 -11.99
C ILE A 68 -3.37 -13.46 -10.89
N SER A 69 -2.95 -14.68 -10.59
CA SER A 69 -1.93 -15.01 -9.61
C SER A 69 -0.53 -14.63 -10.11
N ILE A 70 -0.02 -13.43 -9.79
CA ILE A 70 1.31 -12.93 -10.20
C ILE A 70 2.46 -13.45 -9.30
N SER A 71 2.31 -14.64 -8.72
CA SER A 71 3.28 -15.23 -7.78
C SER A 71 4.61 -15.68 -8.40
N SER A 72 4.90 -15.41 -9.69
CA SER A 72 6.01 -16.06 -10.40
C SER A 72 7.06 -15.16 -11.08
N LEU A 73 7.05 -13.83 -10.91
CA LEU A 73 8.11 -12.94 -11.44
C LEU A 73 8.33 -11.81 -10.41
N SER A 74 9.47 -11.61 -9.74
CA SER A 74 10.82 -12.13 -9.88
C SER A 74 11.59 -11.96 -8.56
N LEU A 75 12.24 -13.04 -8.10
CA LEU A 75 13.35 -13.02 -7.16
C LEU A 75 14.59 -12.48 -7.88
N ILE A 76 14.90 -11.18 -7.77
CA ILE A 76 16.24 -10.58 -7.95
C ILE A 76 16.26 -9.33 -7.02
N ASP A 77 16.89 -9.39 -5.85
CA ASP A 77 18.26 -8.91 -5.53
C ASP A 77 18.38 -7.36 -5.68
N GLU A 78 18.80 -6.57 -4.69
CA GLU A 78 20.11 -6.61 -4.02
C GLU A 78 20.07 -5.87 -2.68
N ARG A 79 20.94 -6.31 -1.78
CA ARG A 79 21.25 -5.72 -0.48
C ARG A 79 21.85 -4.31 -0.64
N GLY A 80 21.11 -3.30 -0.20
CA GLY A 80 21.64 -1.95 0.04
C GLY A 80 22.32 -1.86 1.40
N VAL A 81 23.64 -1.94 1.37
CA VAL A 81 24.63 -1.80 2.46
C VAL A 81 24.28 -0.74 3.52
N VAL A 82 24.28 -1.17 4.78
CA VAL A 82 24.44 -0.30 5.96
C VAL A 82 25.91 -0.33 6.35
N GLU A 83 26.65 0.72 6.04
CA GLU A 83 27.99 1.07 6.57
C GLU A 83 28.05 2.61 6.57
N ASN A 84 28.53 3.37 7.55
CA ASN A 84 29.00 3.13 8.91
C ASN A 84 28.83 4.47 9.65
N GLY A 85 28.33 4.43 10.89
CA GLY A 85 28.55 5.53 11.82
C GLY A 85 30.02 5.54 12.26
N LYS A 86 30.71 6.66 12.06
CA LYS A 86 32.00 6.95 12.69
C LYS A 86 31.78 7.64 14.04
N PRO A 87 32.45 7.21 15.12
CA PRO A 87 32.85 8.08 16.21
C PRO A 87 34.38 8.22 16.25
N ALA A 88 34.84 9.45 15.97
CA ALA A 88 36.12 10.12 16.28
C ALA A 88 36.51 11.07 15.14
#